data_AF-A0A6A6CW65-F1
#
_entry.id   AF-A0A6A6CW65-F1
#
_cell.length_a   1.000
_cell.length_b   1.000
_cell.length_c   1.000
_cell.angle_alpha   90.00
_cell.angle_beta   90.00
_cell.angle_gamma   90.00
#
_symmetry.space_group_name_H-M   'P 1'
#
loop_
_entity.id
_entity.type
_entity.pdbx_description
1 polymer ?
#
loop_
_entity_poly.entity_id
_entity_poly.type
_entity_poly.pdbx_seq_one_letter_code
_entity_poly.pdbx_strand_id
1 'polypeptide(L)'
;MTTRSPEVIGERSPLLFWVICAVASEDDFRAQLAPRVKQLVLNTISSPVHSVETVQALLLLCLWPFRASFRSDDPSYFYSGLATQIGMLLGLHRPAQTHAYRHEWDSHPVPGFRVKTTTWLACFVINHQLAYFNGVPPSLVADTQLLAMLNEPTVNPTLAQLCRIYCLLAQSLKEISCDGVHPSGLQDPSTRMQMIQRFTAQLTALRTTHLEPMNDMIKVVFLHARIQVHSFALHDDMSPSPELRGVLIDLENDSCDLIDLCHDMNLAVAPNHFWLAVAYCGCVIVRILQSPLCTQRETLEDKFTTMQQALRSVAASNDDMSIKAVLVLQALRVFKDIKQTPPILSRMSAWISYDCRRIYWENWTRNGFGQHPIAGRPSIELVQEIPFSNSASVTENAFVWQT
;
A
#
# COMPACT_ATOMS: atom_id res chain seq x y z
N MET A 1 4.51 30.74 27.53
CA MET A 1 4.25 29.29 27.55
C MET A 1 2.92 29.06 26.85
N THR A 2 2.92 28.56 25.61
CA THR A 2 1.67 28.22 24.91
C THR A 2 1.14 26.92 25.51
N THR A 3 0.07 27.01 26.30
CA THR A 3 -0.61 25.87 26.90
C THR A 3 -1.14 24.95 25.79
N ARG A 4 -0.52 23.78 25.65
CA ARG A 4 -0.95 22.71 24.72
C ARG A 4 -1.99 21.82 25.40
N SER A 5 -3.11 22.41 25.83
CA SER A 5 -4.20 21.64 26.44
C SER A 5 -5.01 20.93 25.34
N PRO A 6 -5.41 19.66 25.51
CA PRO A 6 -6.26 18.93 24.55
C PRO A 6 -7.53 19.70 24.16
N GLU A 7 -8.08 20.47 25.09
CA GLU A 7 -9.28 21.32 24.91
C GLU A 7 -9.06 22.39 23.83
N VAL A 8 -7.86 22.99 23.76
CA VAL A 8 -7.53 24.01 22.74
C VAL A 8 -7.53 23.40 21.33
N ILE A 9 -7.10 22.14 21.20
CA ILE A 9 -7.18 21.42 19.92
C ILE A 9 -8.63 21.05 19.61
N GLY A 10 -9.39 20.60 20.62
CA GLY A 10 -10.81 20.29 20.49
C GLY A 10 -11.66 21.46 20.02
N GLU A 11 -11.40 22.67 20.55
CA GLU A 11 -12.07 23.91 20.15
C GLU A 11 -11.65 24.34 18.74
N ARG A 12 -10.36 24.22 18.39
CA ARG A 12 -9.83 24.68 17.09
C ARG A 12 -10.17 23.74 15.93
N SER A 13 -10.10 22.43 16.17
CA SER A 13 -10.41 21.41 15.17
C SER A 13 -10.99 20.16 15.87
N PRO A 14 -12.33 20.09 15.98
CA PRO A 14 -13.00 18.92 16.53
C PRO A 14 -12.61 17.64 15.78
N LEU A 15 -12.48 17.71 14.44
CA LEU A 15 -12.08 16.56 13.64
C LEU A 15 -10.70 16.04 14.05
N LEU A 16 -9.68 16.90 14.10
CA LEU A 16 -8.33 16.47 14.47
C LEU A 16 -8.29 15.89 15.89
N PHE A 17 -8.97 16.54 16.84
CA PHE A 17 -9.06 16.04 18.21
C PHE A 17 -9.61 14.60 18.27
N TRP A 18 -10.78 14.37 17.67
CA TRP A 18 -11.41 13.04 17.71
C TRP A 18 -10.63 11.99 16.91
N VAL A 19 -9.93 12.38 15.83
CA VAL A 19 -9.02 11.48 15.11
C VAL A 19 -7.82 11.10 15.98
N ILE A 20 -7.19 12.04 16.68
CA ILE A 20 -6.09 11.74 17.60
C ILE A 20 -6.55 10.76 18.69
N CYS A 21 -7.71 11.02 19.29
CA CYS A 21 -8.31 10.10 20.26
C CYS A 21 -8.50 8.71 19.63
N ALA A 22 -9.10 8.61 18.45
CA ALA A 22 -9.37 7.34 17.79
C ALA A 22 -8.09 6.56 17.45
N VAL A 23 -7.05 7.21 16.94
CA VAL A 23 -5.79 6.56 16.55
C VAL A 23 -4.97 6.13 17.78
N ALA A 24 -5.04 6.88 18.87
CA ALA A 24 -4.35 6.54 20.12
C ALA A 24 -5.10 5.52 20.98
N SER A 25 -6.32 5.13 20.59
CA SER A 25 -7.15 4.22 21.37
C SER A 25 -6.99 2.77 20.95
N GLU A 26 -7.29 1.86 21.87
CA GLU A 26 -7.43 0.43 21.58
C GLU A 26 -8.57 0.16 20.60
N ASP A 27 -8.54 -1.02 19.96
CA ASP A 27 -9.42 -1.38 18.85
C ASP A 27 -10.91 -1.22 19.15
N ASP A 28 -11.38 -1.69 20.31
CA ASP A 28 -12.79 -1.65 20.68
C ASP A 28 -13.28 -0.21 20.83
N PHE A 29 -12.47 0.65 21.45
CA PHE A 29 -12.83 2.06 21.63
C PHE A 29 -12.69 2.85 20.33
N ARG A 30 -11.68 2.54 19.52
CA ARG A 30 -11.52 3.09 18.16
C ARG A 30 -12.75 2.79 17.29
N ALA A 31 -13.30 1.57 17.38
CA ALA A 31 -14.53 1.20 16.69
C ALA A 31 -15.75 2.03 17.16
N GLN A 32 -15.87 2.28 18.47
CA GLN A 32 -16.94 3.11 19.04
C GLN A 32 -16.85 4.59 18.59
N LEU A 33 -15.64 5.10 18.36
CA LEU A 33 -15.42 6.47 17.87
C LEU A 33 -15.67 6.63 16.37
N ALA A 34 -15.65 5.53 15.60
CA ALA A 34 -15.73 5.57 14.14
C ALA A 34 -16.95 6.31 13.58
N PRO A 35 -18.20 6.12 14.09
CA PRO A 35 -19.36 6.84 13.57
C PRO A 35 -19.24 8.36 13.71
N ARG A 36 -18.76 8.83 14.87
CA ARG A 36 -18.57 10.26 15.15
C ARG A 36 -17.50 10.87 14.23
N VAL A 37 -16.36 10.20 14.09
CA VAL A 37 -15.27 10.68 13.24
C VAL A 37 -15.71 10.71 11.78
N LYS A 38 -16.40 9.67 11.29
CA LYS A 38 -16.94 9.63 9.92
C LYS A 38 -17.91 10.80 9.67
N GLN A 39 -18.78 11.11 10.63
CA GLN A 39 -19.68 12.26 10.53
C GLN A 39 -18.92 13.60 10.45
N LEU A 40 -17.86 13.78 11.26
CA LEU A 40 -17.02 14.98 11.20
C LEU A 40 -16.28 15.14 9.86
N VAL A 41 -15.85 14.02 9.25
CA VAL A 41 -15.27 14.03 7.90
C VAL A 41 -16.30 14.47 6.86
N LEU A 42 -17.55 13.96 6.93
CA LEU A 42 -18.61 14.39 6.01
C LEU A 42 -18.92 15.88 6.15
N ASN A 43 -19.00 16.40 7.39
CA ASN A 43 -19.20 17.82 7.63
C ASN A 43 -18.07 18.68 7.05
N THR A 44 -16.84 18.15 7.03
CA THR A 44 -15.69 18.83 6.43
C THR A 44 -15.86 19.02 4.94
N ILE A 45 -16.43 18.04 4.22
CA ILE A 45 -16.63 18.12 2.77
C ILE A 45 -17.61 19.24 2.41
N SER A 46 -18.62 19.48 3.24
CA SER A 46 -19.60 20.55 3.03
C SER A 46 -19.16 21.91 3.59
N SER A 47 -18.08 21.96 4.36
CA SER A 47 -17.58 23.20 4.96
C SER A 47 -16.80 24.01 3.93
N PRO A 48 -17.08 25.31 3.76
CA PRO A 48 -16.21 26.17 2.96
C PRO A 48 -14.88 26.42 3.69
N VAL A 49 -14.90 26.47 5.03
CA VAL A 49 -13.69 26.76 5.83
C VAL A 49 -12.88 25.49 6.02
N HIS A 50 -11.59 25.57 5.73
CA HIS A 50 -10.63 24.51 6.00
C HIS A 50 -9.41 25.01 6.77
N SER A 51 -8.71 24.08 7.41
CA SER A 51 -7.51 24.36 8.18
C SER A 51 -6.46 23.27 7.98
N VAL A 52 -5.23 23.53 8.42
CA VAL A 52 -4.14 22.55 8.32
C VAL A 52 -4.41 21.33 9.22
N GLU A 53 -5.09 21.54 10.34
CA GLU A 53 -5.55 20.49 11.24
C GLU A 53 -6.50 19.51 10.53
N THR A 54 -7.39 20.01 9.68
CA THR A 54 -8.26 19.17 8.86
C THR A 54 -7.44 18.26 7.94
N VAL A 55 -6.42 18.80 7.27
CA VAL A 55 -5.52 18.02 6.43
C VAL A 55 -4.82 16.94 7.26
N GLN A 56 -4.25 17.32 8.41
CA GLN A 56 -3.57 16.40 9.31
C GLN A 56 -4.48 15.27 9.80
N ALA A 57 -5.73 15.58 10.13
CA ALA A 57 -6.70 14.58 10.58
C ALA A 57 -7.00 13.56 9.47
N LEU A 58 -7.21 14.02 8.23
CA LEU A 58 -7.43 13.12 7.09
C LEU A 58 -6.21 12.24 6.80
N LEU A 59 -4.99 12.79 6.91
CA LEU A 59 -3.76 12.02 6.74
C LEU A 59 -3.58 10.95 7.83
N LEU A 60 -3.92 11.26 9.09
CA LEU A 60 -3.89 10.28 10.19
C LEU A 60 -4.88 9.14 9.93
N LEU A 61 -6.09 9.44 9.44
CA LEU A 61 -7.08 8.42 9.05
C LEU A 61 -6.61 7.55 7.88
N CYS A 62 -5.73 8.06 7.00
CA CYS A 62 -5.12 7.25 5.94
C CYS A 62 -4.08 6.26 6.47
N LEU A 63 -3.36 6.64 7.54
CA LEU A 63 -2.33 5.81 8.15
C LEU A 63 -2.92 4.76 9.09
N TRP A 64 -3.98 5.11 9.83
CA TRP A 64 -4.70 4.23 10.75
C TRP A 64 -6.21 4.28 10.46
N PRO A 65 -6.66 3.64 9.37
CA PRO A 65 -8.07 3.61 9.02
C PRO A 65 -8.87 2.81 10.03
N PHE A 66 -10.17 3.11 10.10
CA PHE A 66 -11.11 2.21 10.78
C PHE A 66 -11.19 0.88 10.03
N ARG A 67 -11.38 -0.21 10.78
CA ARG A 67 -11.50 -1.56 10.20
C ARG A 67 -12.65 -1.60 9.19
N ALA A 68 -12.39 -2.27 8.06
CA ALA A 68 -13.33 -2.45 6.97
C ALA A 68 -13.34 -3.93 6.58
N SER A 69 -14.53 -4.49 6.35
CA SER A 69 -14.68 -5.89 5.91
C SER A 69 -14.20 -6.10 4.48
N PHE A 70 -14.31 -5.08 3.63
CA PHE A 70 -13.92 -5.15 2.24
C PHE A 70 -13.02 -3.98 1.88
N ARG A 71 -12.08 -4.23 0.96
CA ARG A 71 -11.22 -3.19 0.41
C ARG A 71 -11.98 -2.04 -0.25
N SER A 72 -13.15 -2.32 -0.82
CA SER A 72 -14.04 -1.29 -1.40
C SER A 72 -14.62 -0.34 -0.36
N ASP A 73 -14.66 -0.76 0.90
CA ASP A 73 -15.25 0.01 2.00
C ASP A 73 -14.19 0.86 2.72
N ASP A 74 -12.90 0.75 2.36
CA ASP A 74 -11.81 1.59 2.89
C ASP A 74 -11.74 2.94 2.17
N PRO A 75 -12.08 4.06 2.85
CA PRO A 75 -12.09 5.39 2.24
C PRO A 75 -10.72 6.06 2.20
N SER A 76 -9.64 5.41 2.68
CA SER A 76 -8.32 6.04 2.85
C SER A 76 -7.81 6.72 1.58
N TYR A 77 -7.97 6.09 0.41
CA TYR A 77 -7.55 6.68 -0.86
C TYR A 77 -8.28 8.01 -1.14
N PHE A 78 -9.60 8.06 -0.91
CA PHE A 78 -10.39 9.28 -1.06
C PHE A 78 -10.01 10.34 -0.03
N TYR A 79 -9.76 9.94 1.22
CA TYR A 79 -9.29 10.88 2.26
C TYR A 79 -7.93 11.48 1.89
N SER A 80 -7.02 10.71 1.28
CA SER A 80 -5.74 11.24 0.79
C SER A 80 -5.90 12.27 -0.33
N GLY A 81 -6.87 12.04 -1.23
CA GLY A 81 -7.25 12.99 -2.27
C GLY A 81 -7.83 14.26 -1.67
N LEU A 82 -8.78 14.14 -0.75
CA LEU A 82 -9.39 15.28 -0.06
C LEU A 82 -8.36 16.10 0.71
N ALA A 83 -7.47 15.45 1.47
CA ALA A 83 -6.38 16.10 2.20
C ALA A 83 -5.46 16.87 1.24
N THR A 84 -5.16 16.29 0.08
CA THR A 84 -4.34 16.92 -0.95
C THR A 84 -5.03 18.16 -1.53
N GLN A 85 -6.32 18.07 -1.88
CA GLN A 85 -7.08 19.20 -2.42
C GLN A 85 -7.19 20.34 -1.42
N ILE A 86 -7.56 20.04 -0.17
CA ILE A 86 -7.60 21.04 0.91
C ILE A 86 -6.20 21.66 1.12
N GLY A 87 -5.15 20.85 1.11
CA GLY A 87 -3.78 21.35 1.24
C GLY A 87 -3.37 22.31 0.11
N MET A 88 -3.85 22.07 -1.12
CA MET A 88 -3.65 23.00 -2.23
C MET A 88 -4.42 24.30 -2.06
N LEU A 89 -5.69 24.23 -1.64
CA LEU A 89 -6.52 25.41 -1.35
C LEU A 89 -5.92 26.28 -0.25
N LEU A 90 -5.26 25.68 0.74
CA LEU A 90 -4.53 26.40 1.81
C LEU A 90 -3.13 26.90 1.38
N GLY A 91 -2.72 26.64 0.13
CA GLY A 91 -1.40 27.03 -0.38
C GLY A 91 -0.23 26.22 0.19
N LEU A 92 -0.45 25.06 0.80
CA LEU A 92 0.62 24.32 1.50
C LEU A 92 1.74 23.83 0.57
N HIS A 93 1.44 23.67 -0.73
CA HIS A 93 2.40 23.40 -1.80
C HIS A 93 3.38 24.56 -2.08
N ARG A 94 3.09 25.74 -1.55
CA ARG A 94 3.92 26.96 -1.57
C ARG A 94 3.99 27.53 -0.16
N PRO A 95 4.69 26.88 0.80
CA PRO A 95 4.62 27.23 2.22
C PRO A 95 5.12 28.66 2.51
N ALA A 96 5.96 29.25 1.67
CA ALA A 96 6.39 30.65 1.77
C ALA A 96 5.34 31.66 1.29
N GLN A 97 4.35 31.23 0.49
CA GLN A 97 3.39 32.09 -0.21
C GLN A 97 1.93 31.79 0.15
N THR A 98 1.66 31.14 1.29
CA THR A 98 0.28 30.81 1.70
C THR A 98 -0.64 32.04 1.87
N HIS A 99 -0.07 33.24 2.01
CA HIS A 99 -0.85 34.47 2.06
C HIS A 99 -1.66 34.72 0.77
N ALA A 100 -1.19 34.23 -0.38
CA ALA A 100 -1.88 34.35 -1.67
C ALA A 100 -3.11 33.43 -1.80
N TYR A 101 -3.28 32.50 -0.86
CA TYR A 101 -4.34 31.50 -0.83
C TYR A 101 -5.33 31.73 0.32
N ARG A 102 -5.12 32.79 1.11
CA ARG A 102 -5.94 33.12 2.27
C ARG A 102 -7.10 34.01 1.84
N HIS A 103 -8.28 33.73 2.38
CA HIS A 103 -9.46 34.56 2.19
C HIS A 103 -9.71 35.46 3.40
N GLU A 104 -10.46 36.55 3.19
CA GLU A 104 -10.79 37.51 4.27
C GLU A 104 -11.59 36.88 5.42
N TRP A 105 -12.39 35.86 5.11
CA TRP A 105 -13.22 35.12 6.09
C TRP A 105 -12.45 34.04 6.84
N ASP A 106 -11.15 33.84 6.55
CA ASP A 106 -10.31 32.90 7.29
C ASP A 106 -9.94 33.47 8.66
N SER A 107 -10.65 33.01 9.69
CA SER A 107 -10.38 33.33 11.10
C SER A 107 -9.24 32.50 11.71
N HIS A 108 -8.76 31.46 11.01
CA HIS A 108 -7.72 30.56 11.52
C HIS A 108 -6.35 31.24 11.61
N PRO A 109 -5.59 31.04 12.71
CA PRO A 109 -4.21 31.50 12.80
C PRO A 109 -3.35 30.97 11.66
N VAL A 110 -2.44 31.79 11.12
CA VAL A 110 -1.50 31.36 10.08
C VAL A 110 -0.55 30.31 10.67
N PRO A 111 -0.52 29.07 10.15
CA PRO A 111 0.40 28.05 10.63
C PRO A 111 1.84 28.43 10.33
N GLY A 112 2.77 28.06 11.22
CA GLY A 112 4.20 28.28 10.99
C GLY A 112 4.72 27.52 9.76
N PHE A 113 5.78 28.02 9.14
CA PHE A 113 6.40 27.43 7.93
C PHE A 113 6.63 25.92 8.07
N ARG A 114 7.25 25.48 9.18
CA ARG A 114 7.51 24.06 9.44
C ARG A 114 6.25 23.19 9.42
N VAL A 115 5.14 23.68 9.98
CA VAL A 115 3.86 22.93 10.03
C VAL A 115 3.30 22.78 8.61
N LYS A 116 3.35 23.85 7.82
CA LYS A 116 2.91 23.83 6.42
C LYS A 116 3.72 22.84 5.60
N THR A 117 5.05 22.95 5.65
CA THR A 117 5.97 22.07 4.92
C THR A 117 5.81 20.61 5.33
N THR A 118 5.78 20.32 6.63
CA THR A 118 5.62 18.94 7.13
C THR A 118 4.29 18.34 6.67
N THR A 119 3.20 19.11 6.76
CA THR A 119 1.88 18.62 6.36
C THR A 119 1.80 18.36 4.86
N TRP A 120 2.37 19.25 4.04
CA TRP A 120 2.41 19.07 2.59
C TRP A 120 3.23 17.85 2.15
N LEU A 121 4.42 17.66 2.74
CA LEU A 121 5.25 16.49 2.47
C LEU A 121 4.56 15.19 2.92
N ALA A 122 3.80 15.23 4.02
CA ALA A 122 2.97 14.09 4.43
C ALA A 122 1.83 13.80 3.44
N CYS A 123 1.17 14.83 2.87
CA CYS A 123 0.23 14.64 1.76
C CYS A 123 0.90 13.92 0.58
N PHE A 124 2.10 14.35 0.19
CA PHE A 124 2.85 13.74 -0.90
C PHE A 124 3.10 12.24 -0.67
N VAL A 125 3.65 11.89 0.49
CA VAL A 125 3.94 10.50 0.88
C VAL A 125 2.69 9.63 0.88
N ILE A 126 1.63 10.06 1.58
CA ILE A 126 0.41 9.27 1.74
C ILE A 126 -0.34 9.12 0.42
N ASN A 127 -0.38 10.16 -0.41
CA ASN A 127 -0.98 10.11 -1.75
C ASN A 127 -0.27 9.06 -2.63
N HIS A 128 1.06 9.06 -2.65
CA HIS A 128 1.84 8.09 -3.43
C HIS A 128 1.63 6.67 -2.93
N GLN A 129 1.76 6.48 -1.62
CA GLN A 129 1.58 5.18 -0.98
C GLN A 129 0.22 4.55 -1.32
N LEU A 130 -0.88 5.29 -1.13
CA LEU A 130 -2.22 4.77 -1.38
C LEU A 130 -2.54 4.62 -2.87
N ALA A 131 -2.02 5.50 -3.74
CA ALA A 131 -2.14 5.34 -5.18
C ALA A 131 -1.51 4.02 -5.65
N TYR A 132 -0.31 3.69 -5.14
CA TYR A 132 0.38 2.45 -5.51
C TYR A 132 -0.31 1.20 -5.00
N PHE A 133 -0.88 1.19 -3.78
CA PHE A 133 -1.70 0.06 -3.37
C PHE A 133 -2.96 -0.12 -4.24
N ASN A 134 -3.50 0.98 -4.78
CA ASN A 134 -4.65 0.99 -5.68
C ASN A 134 -4.31 0.74 -7.16
N GLY A 135 -3.03 0.68 -7.49
CA GLY A 135 -2.56 0.51 -8.85
C GLY A 135 -3.02 1.63 -9.76
N VAL A 136 -2.92 2.86 -9.28
CA VAL A 136 -3.27 4.07 -10.03
C VAL A 136 -2.13 5.08 -9.92
N PRO A 137 -1.98 5.99 -10.90
CA PRO A 137 -0.99 7.05 -10.80
C PRO A 137 -1.30 7.98 -9.61
N PRO A 138 -0.27 8.43 -8.86
CA PRO A 138 -0.46 9.42 -7.81
C PRO A 138 -0.91 10.75 -8.43
N SER A 139 -1.73 11.49 -7.69
CA SER A 139 -2.25 12.78 -8.16
C SER A 139 -1.29 13.94 -7.90
N LEU A 140 -0.29 13.74 -7.04
CA LEU A 140 0.75 14.72 -6.76
C LEU A 140 2.01 14.45 -7.57
N VAL A 141 2.60 15.51 -8.11
CA VAL A 141 3.87 15.48 -8.82
C VAL A 141 4.92 16.21 -7.99
N ALA A 142 6.12 15.63 -7.91
CA ALA A 142 7.26 16.28 -7.27
C ALA A 142 7.78 17.41 -8.16
N ASP A 143 7.45 18.65 -7.80
CA ASP A 143 7.96 19.84 -8.48
C ASP A 143 9.27 20.32 -7.84
N THR A 144 9.91 21.31 -8.49
CA THR A 144 11.18 21.88 -8.03
C THR A 144 11.09 22.40 -6.58
N GLN A 145 9.95 22.96 -6.19
CA GLN A 145 9.76 23.48 -4.84
C GLN A 145 9.68 22.36 -3.81
N LEU A 146 8.99 21.25 -4.13
CA LEU A 146 8.95 20.07 -3.27
C LEU A 146 10.35 19.50 -3.06
N LEU A 147 11.11 19.35 -4.14
CA LEU A 147 12.49 18.85 -4.06
C LEU A 147 13.39 19.78 -3.24
N ALA A 148 13.23 21.10 -3.36
CA ALA A 148 13.94 22.07 -2.53
C ALA A 148 13.58 21.90 -1.04
N MET A 149 12.29 21.70 -0.71
CA MET A 149 11.83 21.48 0.67
C MET A 149 12.50 20.26 1.32
N LEU A 150 12.90 19.24 0.57
CA LEU A 150 13.55 18.04 1.13
C LEU A 150 14.96 18.30 1.69
N ASN A 151 15.53 19.47 1.41
CA ASN A 151 16.85 19.91 1.90
C ASN A 151 16.74 20.97 3.00
N GLU A 152 15.52 21.39 3.36
CA GLU A 152 15.30 22.36 4.42
C GLU A 152 15.68 21.77 5.79
N PRO A 153 16.54 22.44 6.60
CA PRO A 153 17.00 21.91 7.88
C PRO A 153 15.87 21.65 8.90
N THR A 154 14.72 22.30 8.70
CA THR A 154 13.55 22.17 9.59
C THR A 154 12.68 20.96 9.30
N VAL A 155 12.90 20.28 8.15
CA VAL A 155 12.14 19.09 7.75
C VAL A 155 12.70 17.87 8.46
N ASN A 156 11.79 17.02 8.95
CA ASN A 156 12.18 15.77 9.60
C ASN A 156 12.93 14.87 8.59
N PRO A 157 14.12 14.35 8.92
CA PRO A 157 14.93 13.53 8.00
C PRO A 157 14.19 12.31 7.47
N THR A 158 13.45 11.59 8.33
CA THR A 158 12.64 10.43 7.95
C THR A 158 11.58 10.81 6.91
N LEU A 159 10.88 11.92 7.10
CA LEU A 159 9.90 12.39 6.11
C LEU A 159 10.57 12.73 4.77
N ALA A 160 11.73 13.39 4.81
CA ALA A 160 12.48 13.73 3.61
C ALA A 160 13.01 12.48 2.88
N GLN A 161 13.38 11.42 3.61
CA GLN A 161 13.78 10.12 3.08
C GLN A 161 12.60 9.42 2.39
N LEU A 162 11.42 9.37 3.04
CA LEU A 162 10.20 8.82 2.45
C LEU A 162 9.83 9.53 1.13
N CYS A 163 9.86 10.86 1.12
CA CYS A 163 9.61 11.63 -0.10
C CYS A 163 10.57 11.26 -1.22
N ARG A 164 11.88 11.10 -0.93
CA ARG A 164 12.87 10.73 -1.96
C ARG A 164 12.61 9.34 -2.54
N ILE A 165 12.25 8.36 -1.71
CA ILE A 165 11.87 7.01 -2.18
C ILE A 165 10.67 7.12 -3.10
N TYR A 166 9.62 7.85 -2.69
CA TYR A 166 8.40 7.97 -3.49
C TYR A 166 8.57 8.80 -4.77
N CYS A 167 9.49 9.78 -4.80
CA CYS A 167 9.85 10.48 -6.03
C CYS A 167 10.45 9.53 -7.06
N LEU A 168 11.44 8.72 -6.65
CA LEU A 168 12.08 7.76 -7.53
C LEU A 168 11.12 6.63 -7.95
N LEU A 169 10.30 6.15 -7.02
CA LEU A 169 9.29 5.15 -7.32
C LEU A 169 8.26 5.68 -8.33
N ALA A 170 7.81 6.92 -8.20
CA ALA A 170 6.89 7.54 -9.17
C ALA A 170 7.46 7.56 -10.59
N GLN A 171 8.74 7.93 -10.73
CA GLN A 171 9.44 7.90 -12.02
C GLN A 171 9.51 6.47 -12.55
N SER A 172 9.91 5.51 -11.72
CA SER A 172 10.05 4.11 -12.12
C SER A 172 8.75 3.49 -12.61
N LEU A 173 7.66 3.66 -11.87
CA LEU A 173 6.39 3.05 -12.20
C LEU A 173 5.78 3.72 -13.44
N LYS A 174 5.93 5.03 -13.59
CA LYS A 174 5.46 5.73 -14.79
C LYS A 174 6.19 5.22 -16.04
N GLU A 175 7.53 5.19 -16.01
CA GLU A 175 8.33 4.79 -17.18
C GLU A 175 8.13 3.32 -17.53
N ILE A 176 8.02 2.42 -16.53
CA ILE A 176 7.82 0.98 -16.75
C ILE A 176 6.39 0.65 -17.19
N SER A 177 5.37 1.30 -16.62
CA SER A 177 3.98 0.81 -16.68
C SER A 177 2.93 1.80 -17.20
N CYS A 178 3.30 3.04 -17.53
CA CYS A 178 2.38 4.04 -18.08
C CYS A 178 2.83 4.59 -19.44
N ASP A 179 4.14 4.73 -19.66
CA ASP A 179 4.71 5.39 -20.86
C ASP A 179 5.05 4.39 -21.99
N GLY A 180 4.63 3.12 -21.87
CA GLY A 180 4.80 2.10 -22.91
C GLY A 180 3.85 2.28 -24.09
N VAL A 181 4.27 1.79 -25.25
CA VAL A 181 3.50 1.87 -26.51
C VAL A 181 2.26 0.95 -26.49
N HIS A 182 2.29 -0.11 -25.67
CA HIS A 182 1.16 -1.02 -25.51
C HIS A 182 -0.07 -0.28 -24.92
N PRO A 183 -1.32 -0.61 -25.29
CA PRO A 183 -2.51 0.05 -24.73
C PRO A 183 -2.64 0.03 -23.21
N SER A 184 -1.96 -0.90 -22.53
CA SER A 184 -1.89 -0.94 -21.06
C SER A 184 -0.91 0.06 -20.45
N GLY A 185 -0.05 0.70 -21.26
CA GLY A 185 1.07 1.54 -20.82
C GLY A 185 2.33 0.75 -20.41
N LEU A 186 2.28 -0.58 -20.42
CA LEU A 186 3.41 -1.43 -20.03
C LEU A 186 4.47 -1.48 -21.14
N GLN A 187 5.74 -1.35 -20.76
CA GLN A 187 6.86 -1.51 -21.69
C GLN A 187 6.99 -2.96 -22.17
N ASP A 188 7.55 -3.13 -23.37
CA ASP A 188 7.92 -4.45 -23.88
C ASP A 188 8.96 -5.13 -22.97
N PRO A 189 9.05 -6.47 -22.98
CA PRO A 189 9.92 -7.20 -22.06
C PRO A 189 11.39 -6.74 -22.04
N SER A 190 11.95 -6.36 -23.20
CA SER A 190 13.35 -5.98 -23.30
C SER A 190 13.62 -4.60 -22.71
N THR A 191 12.76 -3.62 -23.00
CA THR A 191 12.81 -2.27 -22.43
C THR A 191 12.51 -2.33 -20.93
N ARG A 192 11.51 -3.13 -20.53
CA ARG A 192 11.13 -3.34 -19.13
C ARG A 192 12.30 -3.88 -18.31
N MET A 193 13.04 -4.88 -18.82
CA MET A 193 14.23 -5.40 -18.14
C MET A 193 15.30 -4.32 -17.93
N GLN A 194 15.62 -3.54 -18.97
CA GLN A 194 16.59 -2.44 -18.87
C GLN A 194 16.16 -1.39 -17.85
N MET A 195 14.88 -1.05 -17.82
CA MET A 195 14.33 -0.11 -16.83
C MET A 195 14.41 -0.66 -15.41
N ILE A 196 14.08 -1.94 -15.19
CA ILE A 196 14.21 -2.60 -13.89
C ILE A 196 15.66 -2.49 -13.40
N GLN A 197 16.64 -2.83 -14.22
CA GLN A 197 18.06 -2.74 -13.86
C GLN A 197 18.49 -1.31 -13.55
N ARG A 198 18.09 -0.35 -14.39
CA ARG A 198 18.40 1.08 -14.18
C ARG A 198 17.83 1.59 -12.87
N PHE A 199 16.56 1.31 -12.57
CA PHE A 199 15.93 1.79 -11.33
C PHE A 199 16.44 1.04 -10.09
N THR A 200 16.88 -0.21 -10.23
CA THR A 200 17.59 -0.94 -9.16
C THR A 200 18.90 -0.22 -8.80
N ALA A 201 19.68 0.19 -9.81
CA ALA A 201 20.90 0.95 -9.58
C ALA A 201 20.61 2.33 -8.95
N GLN A 202 19.56 3.03 -9.39
CA GLN A 202 19.15 4.31 -8.81
C GLN A 202 18.65 4.18 -7.36
N LEU A 203 17.90 3.13 -7.03
CA LEU A 203 17.48 2.84 -5.65
C LEU A 203 18.69 2.55 -4.75
N THR A 204 19.67 1.80 -5.28
CA THR A 204 20.92 1.53 -4.56
C THR A 204 21.71 2.83 -4.30
N ALA A 205 21.84 3.70 -5.31
CA ALA A 205 22.48 5.00 -5.15
C ALA A 205 21.71 5.93 -4.19
N LEU A 206 20.37 5.88 -4.23
CA LEU A 206 19.53 6.65 -3.31
C LEU A 206 19.77 6.21 -1.87
N ARG A 207 19.87 4.90 -1.62
CA ARG A 207 20.18 4.34 -0.29
C ARG A 207 21.47 4.93 0.28
N THR A 208 22.56 4.83 -0.48
CA THR A 208 23.89 5.28 -0.01
C THR A 208 23.99 6.79 0.15
N THR A 209 23.30 7.56 -0.69
CA THR A 209 23.42 9.03 -0.70
C THR A 209 22.51 9.71 0.31
N HIS A 210 21.32 9.16 0.56
CA HIS A 210 20.26 9.89 1.26
C HIS A 210 19.51 9.10 2.35
N LEU A 211 19.56 7.77 2.35
CA LEU A 211 18.75 6.97 3.28
C LEU A 211 19.51 6.49 4.51
N GLU A 212 20.84 6.40 4.47
CA GLU A 212 21.63 5.90 5.60
C GLU A 212 21.88 6.98 6.69
N PRO A 213 21.72 6.65 7.99
CA PRO A 213 21.16 5.41 8.53
C PRO A 213 19.63 5.33 8.37
N MET A 214 19.13 4.15 8.00
CA MET A 214 17.69 3.90 7.88
C MET A 214 17.11 3.42 9.21
N ASN A 215 16.05 4.07 9.69
CA ASN A 215 15.17 3.45 10.69
C ASN A 215 14.28 2.40 10.04
N ASP A 216 13.58 1.60 10.85
CA ASP A 216 12.83 0.47 10.33
C ASP A 216 11.66 0.86 9.42
N MET A 217 11.03 2.01 9.65
CA MET A 217 10.02 2.55 8.73
C MET A 217 10.60 2.82 7.33
N ILE A 218 11.78 3.45 7.26
CA ILE A 218 12.45 3.69 5.98
C ILE A 218 12.85 2.37 5.33
N LYS A 219 13.36 1.40 6.09
CA LYS A 219 13.72 0.07 5.57
C LYS A 219 12.51 -0.63 4.96
N VAL A 220 11.36 -0.67 5.64
CA VAL A 220 10.12 -1.27 5.11
C VAL A 220 9.71 -0.61 3.79
N VAL A 221 9.66 0.73 3.75
CA VAL A 221 9.24 1.46 2.54
C VAL A 221 10.25 1.29 1.40
N PHE A 222 11.55 1.27 1.71
CA PHE A 222 12.61 1.06 0.73
C PHE A 222 12.58 -0.35 0.13
N LEU A 223 12.49 -1.39 0.96
CA LEU A 223 12.37 -2.78 0.52
C LEU A 223 11.11 -2.96 -0.32
N HIS A 224 9.97 -2.42 0.13
CA HIS A 224 8.73 -2.51 -0.62
C HIS A 224 8.84 -1.81 -1.99
N ALA A 225 9.50 -0.65 -2.08
CA ALA A 225 9.74 0.02 -3.36
C ALA A 225 10.61 -0.82 -4.31
N ARG A 226 11.67 -1.46 -3.80
CA ARG A 226 12.49 -2.40 -4.59
C ARG A 226 11.67 -3.57 -5.10
N ILE A 227 10.92 -4.21 -4.21
CA ILE A 227 10.03 -5.34 -4.53
C ILE A 227 9.00 -4.94 -5.59
N GLN A 228 8.42 -3.74 -5.52
CA GLN A 228 7.48 -3.24 -6.52
C GLN A 228 8.13 -3.08 -7.91
N VAL A 229 9.35 -2.54 -8.00
CA VAL A 229 10.08 -2.42 -9.28
C VAL A 229 10.47 -3.79 -9.81
N HIS A 230 11.03 -4.66 -8.96
CA HIS A 230 11.45 -6.01 -9.35
C HIS A 230 10.27 -6.92 -9.68
N SER A 231 9.07 -6.69 -9.13
CA SER A 231 7.89 -7.51 -9.41
C SER A 231 7.58 -7.59 -10.90
N PHE A 232 7.87 -6.56 -11.70
CA PHE A 232 7.65 -6.56 -13.15
C PHE A 232 8.45 -7.64 -13.89
N ALA A 233 9.47 -8.23 -13.26
CA ALA A 233 10.18 -9.41 -13.76
C ALA A 233 9.34 -10.70 -13.71
N LEU A 234 8.22 -10.72 -12.96
CA LEU A 234 7.34 -11.87 -12.78
C LEU A 234 6.17 -11.93 -13.79
N HIS A 235 6.15 -11.02 -14.77
CA HIS A 235 5.19 -11.14 -15.87
C HIS A 235 5.52 -12.34 -16.77
N ASP A 236 4.49 -13.04 -17.23
CA ASP A 236 4.60 -14.29 -17.99
C ASP A 236 5.34 -14.15 -19.35
N ASP A 237 5.42 -12.94 -19.91
CA ASP A 237 6.10 -12.62 -21.16
C ASP A 237 7.61 -12.36 -20.99
N MET A 238 8.14 -12.46 -19.76
CA MET A 238 9.57 -12.37 -19.51
C MET A 238 10.29 -13.67 -19.88
N SER A 239 11.18 -13.60 -20.86
CA SER A 239 12.02 -14.73 -21.26
C SER A 239 13.13 -15.02 -20.24
N PRO A 240 13.43 -16.30 -19.94
CA PRO A 240 14.55 -16.66 -19.06
C PRO A 240 15.88 -16.10 -19.56
N SER A 241 16.57 -15.35 -18.70
CA SER A 241 17.91 -14.83 -18.96
C SER A 241 18.74 -14.77 -17.67
N PRO A 242 20.08 -14.66 -17.75
CA PRO A 242 20.93 -14.44 -16.58
C PRO A 242 20.54 -13.18 -15.80
N GLU A 243 20.15 -12.12 -16.51
CA GLU A 243 19.70 -10.86 -15.93
C GLU A 243 18.39 -11.04 -15.16
N LEU A 244 17.42 -11.76 -15.76
CA LEU A 244 16.15 -12.08 -15.10
C LEU A 244 16.40 -12.86 -13.82
N ARG A 245 17.30 -13.86 -13.87
CA ARG A 245 17.66 -14.66 -12.70
C ARG A 245 18.26 -13.79 -11.59
N GLY A 246 19.15 -12.86 -11.93
CA GLY A 246 19.72 -11.91 -10.97
C GLY A 246 18.64 -11.07 -10.27
N VAL A 247 17.71 -10.49 -11.05
CA VAL A 247 16.60 -9.71 -10.49
C VAL A 247 15.70 -10.56 -9.59
N LEU A 248 15.42 -11.82 -9.95
CA LEU A 248 14.61 -12.70 -9.13
C LEU A 248 15.30 -13.08 -7.81
N ILE A 249 16.63 -13.28 -7.80
CA ILE A 249 17.39 -13.51 -6.58
C ILE A 249 17.30 -12.29 -5.65
N ASP A 250 17.47 -11.07 -6.19
CA ASP A 250 17.32 -9.84 -5.42
C ASP A 250 15.91 -9.70 -4.84
N LEU A 251 14.89 -10.05 -5.63
CA LEU A 251 13.49 -10.03 -5.22
C LEU A 251 13.19 -11.06 -4.12
N GLU A 252 13.77 -12.26 -4.19
CA GLU A 252 13.68 -13.28 -3.13
C GLU A 252 14.26 -12.72 -1.82
N ASN A 253 15.48 -12.16 -1.87
CA ASN A 253 16.16 -11.61 -0.71
C ASN A 253 15.40 -10.42 -0.09
N ASP A 254 14.98 -9.44 -0.91
CA ASP A 254 14.24 -8.27 -0.42
C ASP A 254 12.90 -8.69 0.21
N SER A 255 12.24 -9.72 -0.34
CA SER A 255 10.98 -10.25 0.20
C SER A 255 11.18 -10.93 1.55
N CYS A 256 12.26 -11.71 1.71
CA CYS A 256 12.65 -12.31 2.99
C CYS A 256 12.92 -11.23 4.04
N ASP A 257 13.75 -10.23 3.71
CA ASP A 257 14.14 -9.15 4.60
C ASP A 257 12.92 -8.32 5.06
N LEU A 258 11.96 -8.05 4.16
CA LEU A 258 10.75 -7.31 4.50
C LEU A 258 9.86 -8.09 5.46
N ILE A 259 9.69 -9.40 5.22
CA ILE A 259 8.87 -10.26 6.07
C ILE A 259 9.48 -10.34 7.47
N ASP A 260 10.79 -10.54 7.58
CA ASP A 260 11.47 -10.61 8.88
C ASP A 260 11.35 -9.31 9.64
N LEU A 261 11.62 -8.19 8.98
CA LEU A 261 11.51 -6.86 9.59
C LEU A 261 10.09 -6.58 10.10
N CYS A 262 9.07 -6.94 9.32
CA CYS A 262 7.67 -6.73 9.71
C CYS A 262 7.17 -7.75 10.73
N HIS A 263 7.73 -8.96 10.78
CA HIS A 263 7.37 -9.98 11.76
C HIS A 263 7.82 -9.58 13.17
N ASP A 264 8.99 -8.94 13.27
CA ASP A 264 9.51 -8.41 14.54
C ASP A 264 8.76 -7.15 15.03
N MET A 265 7.85 -6.60 14.22
CA MET A 265 7.05 -5.42 14.54
C MET A 265 5.66 -5.78 15.07
N ASN A 266 5.12 -4.92 15.94
CA ASN A 266 3.70 -4.98 16.28
C ASN A 266 2.85 -4.32 15.17
N LEU A 267 2.48 -5.13 14.17
CA LEU A 267 1.71 -4.67 13.02
C LEU A 267 0.27 -4.22 13.37
N ALA A 268 -0.29 -4.62 14.52
CA ALA A 268 -1.63 -4.21 14.95
C ALA A 268 -1.72 -2.70 15.26
N VAL A 269 -0.61 -2.09 15.70
CA VAL A 269 -0.52 -0.64 15.99
C VAL A 269 0.28 0.13 14.94
N ALA A 270 0.98 -0.57 14.04
CA ALA A 270 1.72 0.04 12.95
C ALA A 270 0.77 0.72 11.93
N PRO A 271 1.27 1.68 11.13
CA PRO A 271 0.52 2.21 10.01
C PRO A 271 0.06 1.10 9.04
N ASN A 272 -1.14 1.25 8.50
CA ASN A 272 -1.85 0.27 7.65
C ASN A 272 -1.02 -0.26 6.46
N HIS A 273 -0.10 0.53 5.94
CA HIS A 273 0.72 0.13 4.80
C HIS A 273 1.73 -0.96 5.09
N PHE A 274 2.09 -1.20 6.36
CA PHE A 274 3.07 -2.22 6.73
C PHE A 274 2.52 -3.62 6.43
N TRP A 275 1.33 -3.95 6.94
CA TRP A 275 0.72 -5.25 6.64
C TRP A 275 0.32 -5.36 5.17
N LEU A 276 -0.06 -4.26 4.51
CA LEU A 276 -0.30 -4.26 3.06
C LEU A 276 0.96 -4.59 2.26
N ALA A 277 2.14 -4.10 2.69
CA ALA A 277 3.42 -4.46 2.09
C ALA A 277 3.73 -5.94 2.32
N VAL A 278 3.47 -6.48 3.51
CA VAL A 278 3.60 -7.91 3.82
C VAL A 278 2.68 -8.76 2.93
N ALA A 279 1.41 -8.36 2.76
CA ALA A 279 0.46 -9.05 1.89
C ALA A 279 0.87 -8.98 0.40
N TYR A 280 1.44 -7.84 -0.03
CA TYR A 280 2.02 -7.70 -1.37
C TYR A 280 3.20 -8.66 -1.56
N CYS A 281 4.11 -8.74 -0.59
CA CYS A 281 5.22 -9.69 -0.60
C CYS A 281 4.73 -11.14 -0.62
N GLY A 282 3.63 -11.45 0.07
CA GLY A 282 2.97 -12.75 -0.03
C GLY A 282 2.54 -13.09 -1.47
N CYS A 283 1.99 -12.12 -2.22
CA CYS A 283 1.64 -12.30 -3.64
C CYS A 283 2.90 -12.60 -4.48
N VAL A 284 3.97 -11.83 -4.23
CA VAL A 284 5.28 -12.00 -4.90
C VAL A 284 5.86 -13.40 -4.61
N ILE A 285 5.90 -13.82 -3.36
CA ILE A 285 6.42 -15.14 -2.94
C ILE A 285 5.64 -16.27 -3.61
N VAL A 286 4.31 -16.21 -3.62
CA VAL A 286 3.50 -17.25 -4.30
C VAL A 286 3.86 -17.34 -5.78
N ARG A 287 4.01 -16.20 -6.46
CA ARG A 287 4.39 -16.16 -7.89
C ARG A 287 5.82 -16.67 -8.12
N ILE A 288 6.77 -16.36 -7.25
CA ILE A 288 8.14 -16.90 -7.32
C ILE A 288 8.11 -18.41 -7.09
N LEU A 289 7.42 -18.90 -6.07
CA LEU A 289 7.31 -20.34 -5.78
C LEU A 289 6.68 -21.13 -6.93
N GLN A 290 5.86 -20.50 -7.77
CA GLN A 290 5.30 -21.10 -8.99
C GLN A 290 6.26 -21.02 -10.18
N SER A 291 7.28 -20.17 -10.13
CA SER A 291 8.29 -20.03 -11.18
C SER A 291 9.32 -21.15 -11.13
N PRO A 292 9.74 -21.70 -12.30
CA PRO A 292 10.85 -22.64 -12.36
C PRO A 292 12.21 -21.97 -12.03
N LEU A 293 12.26 -20.64 -11.96
CA LEU A 293 13.47 -19.87 -11.66
C LEU A 293 13.67 -19.61 -10.16
N CYS A 294 12.78 -20.10 -9.30
CA CYS A 294 12.90 -19.96 -7.85
C CYS A 294 14.19 -20.62 -7.35
N THR A 295 15.02 -19.86 -6.62
CA THR A 295 16.32 -20.35 -6.13
C THR A 295 16.27 -20.80 -4.67
N GLN A 296 15.53 -20.09 -3.83
CA GLN A 296 15.47 -20.32 -2.38
C GLN A 296 14.12 -20.88 -1.93
N ARG A 297 13.63 -21.94 -2.59
CA ARG A 297 12.28 -22.48 -2.36
C ARG A 297 11.97 -22.78 -0.89
N GLU A 298 12.86 -23.48 -0.19
CA GLU A 298 12.67 -23.83 1.22
C GLU A 298 12.58 -22.59 2.12
N THR A 299 13.47 -21.61 1.92
CA THR A 299 13.44 -20.34 2.64
C THR A 299 12.14 -19.59 2.39
N LEU A 300 11.68 -19.51 1.13
CA LEU A 300 10.44 -18.81 0.79
C LEU A 300 9.19 -19.49 1.35
N GLU A 301 9.18 -20.82 1.47
CA GLU A 301 8.11 -21.58 2.12
C GLU A 301 8.03 -21.26 3.62
N ASP A 302 9.18 -21.14 4.29
CA ASP A 302 9.26 -20.70 5.69
C ASP A 302 8.81 -19.24 5.85
N LYS A 303 9.29 -18.34 4.97
CA LYS A 303 8.84 -16.93 4.96
C LYS A 303 7.36 -16.78 4.65
N PHE A 304 6.79 -17.65 3.81
CA PHE A 304 5.36 -17.66 3.59
C PHE A 304 4.59 -17.97 4.88
N THR A 305 5.08 -18.91 5.70
CA THR A 305 4.49 -19.23 7.01
C THR A 305 4.64 -18.06 7.98
N THR A 306 5.82 -17.45 8.04
CA THR A 306 6.12 -16.26 8.86
C THR A 306 5.22 -15.09 8.49
N MET A 307 5.02 -14.85 7.19
CA MET A 307 4.10 -13.85 6.66
C MET A 307 2.66 -14.08 7.12
N GLN A 308 2.19 -15.33 7.12
CA GLN A 308 0.83 -15.62 7.60
C GLN A 308 0.68 -15.30 9.08
N GLN A 309 1.67 -15.62 9.90
CA GLN A 309 1.66 -15.31 11.33
C GLN A 309 1.64 -13.78 11.53
N ALA A 310 2.48 -13.05 10.81
CA ALA A 310 2.52 -11.59 10.86
C ALA A 310 1.18 -10.97 10.48
N LEU A 311 0.55 -11.40 9.38
CA LEU A 311 -0.77 -10.90 8.98
C LEU A 311 -1.88 -11.26 9.97
N ARG A 312 -1.87 -12.47 10.52
CA ARG A 312 -2.86 -12.88 11.54
C ARG A 312 -2.75 -12.05 12.82
N SER A 313 -1.55 -11.58 13.18
CA SER A 313 -1.35 -10.74 14.36
C SER A 313 -2.02 -9.36 14.29
N VAL A 314 -2.36 -8.88 13.07
CA VAL A 314 -3.03 -7.59 12.84
C VAL A 314 -4.53 -7.65 13.13
N ALA A 315 -5.12 -8.83 12.97
CA ALA A 315 -6.55 -9.02 12.94
C ALA A 315 -7.15 -8.98 14.36
N ALA A 316 -8.14 -8.12 14.57
CA ALA A 316 -9.00 -8.18 15.76
C ALA A 316 -10.19 -9.13 15.58
N SER A 317 -10.51 -9.52 14.35
CA SER A 317 -11.63 -10.41 14.04
C SER A 317 -11.35 -11.27 12.81
N ASN A 318 -12.13 -12.35 12.64
CA ASN A 318 -12.05 -13.22 11.47
C ASN A 318 -12.51 -12.56 10.16
N ASP A 319 -13.20 -11.41 10.23
CA ASP A 319 -13.65 -10.65 9.06
C ASP A 319 -12.61 -9.64 8.55
N ASP A 320 -11.45 -9.55 9.20
CA ASP A 320 -10.43 -8.58 8.87
C ASP A 320 -9.79 -8.84 7.50
N MET A 321 -9.44 -7.75 6.80
CA MET A 321 -8.79 -7.79 5.49
C MET A 321 -7.45 -8.52 5.50
N SER A 322 -6.71 -8.45 6.60
CA SER A 322 -5.45 -9.18 6.78
C SER A 322 -5.66 -10.71 6.78
N ILE A 323 -6.71 -11.20 7.45
CA ILE A 323 -7.09 -12.63 7.44
C ILE A 323 -7.54 -13.06 6.05
N LYS A 324 -8.37 -12.25 5.38
CA LYS A 324 -8.81 -12.53 4.00
C LYS A 324 -7.63 -12.60 3.03
N ALA A 325 -6.62 -11.74 3.21
CA ALA A 325 -5.39 -11.80 2.43
C ALA A 325 -4.66 -13.13 2.65
N VAL A 326 -4.52 -13.60 3.89
CA VAL A 326 -3.92 -14.90 4.20
C VAL A 326 -4.65 -16.04 3.50
N LEU A 327 -5.98 -16.06 3.55
CA LEU A 327 -6.80 -17.11 2.94
C LEU A 327 -6.64 -17.15 1.41
N VAL A 328 -6.67 -15.98 0.77
CA VAL A 328 -6.42 -15.87 -0.68
C VAL A 328 -5.03 -16.38 -1.03
N LEU A 329 -3.99 -15.96 -0.29
CA LEU A 329 -2.61 -16.37 -0.53
C LEU A 329 -2.41 -17.88 -0.33
N GLN A 330 -3.04 -18.46 0.69
CA GLN A 330 -3.03 -19.91 0.94
C GLN A 330 -3.64 -20.68 -0.23
N ALA A 331 -4.80 -20.27 -0.71
CA ALA A 331 -5.47 -20.92 -1.84
C ALA A 331 -4.65 -20.81 -3.13
N LEU A 332 -4.00 -19.67 -3.36
CA LEU A 332 -3.16 -19.45 -4.55
C LEU A 332 -1.95 -20.37 -4.66
N ARG A 333 -1.52 -21.03 -3.57
CA ARG A 333 -0.48 -22.06 -3.64
C ARG A 333 -0.90 -23.30 -4.41
N VAL A 334 -2.20 -23.59 -4.43
CA VAL A 334 -2.75 -24.79 -5.07
C VAL A 334 -3.47 -24.43 -6.37
N PHE A 335 -4.06 -23.23 -6.42
CA PHE A 335 -4.78 -22.76 -7.59
C PHE A 335 -3.86 -22.52 -8.78
N LYS A 336 -4.31 -22.96 -9.96
CA LYS A 336 -3.62 -22.73 -11.23
C LYS A 336 -4.14 -21.44 -11.84
N ASP A 337 -3.28 -20.69 -12.51
CA ASP A 337 -3.75 -19.59 -13.37
C ASP A 337 -4.43 -20.19 -14.60
N ILE A 338 -5.77 -20.17 -14.60
CA ILE A 338 -6.59 -20.74 -15.67
C ILE A 338 -6.77 -19.77 -16.85
N LYS A 339 -6.36 -18.51 -16.69
CA LYS A 339 -6.37 -17.45 -17.73
C LYS A 339 -7.74 -17.28 -18.40
N GLN A 340 -8.83 -17.40 -17.63
CA GLN A 340 -10.18 -17.16 -18.17
C GLN A 340 -10.38 -15.70 -18.57
N THR A 341 -9.73 -14.77 -17.85
CA THR A 341 -9.69 -13.36 -18.18
C THR A 341 -8.25 -12.93 -18.55
N PRO A 342 -8.08 -11.85 -19.34
CA PRO A 342 -6.76 -11.37 -19.73
C PRO A 342 -5.87 -11.05 -18.51
N PRO A 343 -4.54 -11.19 -18.64
CA PRO A 343 -3.62 -10.85 -17.56
C PRO A 343 -3.70 -9.37 -17.19
N ILE A 344 -3.43 -9.08 -15.92
CA ILE A 344 -3.43 -7.71 -15.43
C ILE A 344 -2.12 -7.03 -15.83
N LEU A 345 -2.16 -6.29 -16.93
CA LEU A 345 -1.02 -5.54 -17.49
C LEU A 345 -1.09 -4.03 -17.21
N SER A 346 -2.27 -3.56 -16.79
CA SER A 346 -2.48 -2.24 -16.19
C SER A 346 -2.47 -2.39 -14.66
N ARG A 347 -2.50 -1.30 -13.90
CA ARG A 347 -2.40 -1.26 -12.41
C ARG A 347 -1.01 -1.01 -11.83
N MET A 348 -0.05 -0.55 -12.62
CA MET A 348 1.28 -0.14 -12.14
C MET A 348 1.88 -1.20 -11.20
N SER A 349 2.46 -0.82 -10.05
CA SER A 349 3.02 -1.77 -9.10
C SER A 349 1.99 -2.71 -8.46
N ALA A 350 0.69 -2.37 -8.43
CA ALA A 350 -0.32 -3.23 -7.81
C ALA A 350 -0.71 -4.45 -8.65
N TRP A 351 -0.25 -4.52 -9.91
CA TRP A 351 -0.66 -5.53 -10.89
C TRP A 351 -0.69 -6.94 -10.30
N ILE A 352 0.37 -7.34 -9.58
CA ILE A 352 0.51 -8.69 -9.01
C ILE A 352 -0.57 -9.00 -7.96
N SER A 353 -0.93 -8.02 -7.13
CA SER A 353 -1.99 -8.19 -6.14
C SER A 353 -3.37 -8.32 -6.80
N TYR A 354 -3.59 -7.61 -7.92
CA TYR A 354 -4.82 -7.71 -8.70
C TYR A 354 -4.87 -9.03 -9.46
N ASP A 355 -3.74 -9.48 -10.00
CA ASP A 355 -3.62 -10.75 -10.73
C ASP A 355 -3.81 -11.96 -9.79
N CYS A 356 -3.21 -11.93 -8.59
CA CYS A 356 -3.49 -12.92 -7.53
C CYS A 356 -4.99 -13.00 -7.20
N ARG A 357 -5.67 -11.86 -7.07
CA ARG A 357 -7.14 -11.86 -6.86
C ARG A 357 -7.89 -12.42 -8.06
N ARG A 358 -7.51 -12.07 -9.29
CA ARG A 358 -8.09 -12.62 -10.52
C ARG A 358 -8.00 -14.14 -10.51
N ILE A 359 -6.81 -14.70 -10.30
CA ILE A 359 -6.57 -16.16 -10.25
C ILE A 359 -7.43 -16.82 -9.17
N TYR A 360 -7.49 -16.23 -7.97
CA TYR A 360 -8.32 -16.73 -6.88
C TYR A 360 -9.79 -16.83 -7.28
N TRP A 361 -10.35 -15.77 -7.86
CA TRP A 361 -11.76 -15.72 -8.23
C TRP A 361 -12.12 -16.62 -9.41
N GLU A 362 -11.25 -16.72 -10.39
CA GLU A 362 -11.41 -17.63 -11.53
C GLU A 362 -11.51 -19.09 -11.05
N ASN A 363 -10.67 -19.49 -10.08
CA ASN A 363 -10.75 -20.83 -9.48
C ASN A 363 -11.95 -21.01 -8.54
N TRP A 364 -12.31 -19.97 -7.76
CA TRP A 364 -13.49 -19.99 -6.90
C TRP A 364 -14.77 -20.30 -7.68
N THR A 365 -14.96 -19.55 -8.78
CA THR A 365 -16.12 -19.71 -9.67
C THR A 365 -16.14 -21.08 -10.32
N ARG A 366 -14.97 -21.57 -10.77
CA ARG A 366 -14.83 -22.89 -11.40
C ARG A 366 -15.21 -24.03 -10.47
N ASN A 367 -14.88 -23.93 -9.20
CA ASN A 367 -15.15 -24.97 -8.20
C ASN A 367 -16.58 -24.93 -7.64
N GLY A 368 -17.46 -24.06 -8.19
CA GLY A 368 -18.88 -24.04 -7.82
C GLY A 368 -19.18 -23.38 -6.47
N PHE A 369 -18.23 -22.65 -5.88
CA PHE A 369 -18.39 -21.98 -4.58
C PHE A 369 -19.25 -20.69 -4.64
N GLY A 370 -20.00 -20.46 -5.73
CA GLY A 370 -20.93 -19.34 -5.89
C GLY A 370 -20.43 -18.18 -6.76
N GLN A 371 -21.27 -17.15 -6.90
CA GLN A 371 -20.99 -15.95 -7.72
C GLN A 371 -20.07 -14.95 -7.00
N HIS A 372 -19.46 -14.05 -7.78
CA HIS A 372 -18.56 -13.00 -7.32
C HIS A 372 -19.18 -12.14 -6.20
N PRO A 373 -18.56 -11.99 -5.00
CA PRO A 373 -19.16 -11.30 -3.86
C PRO A 373 -19.50 -9.82 -4.10
N ILE A 374 -18.88 -9.17 -5.09
CA ILE A 374 -19.23 -7.78 -5.47
C ILE A 374 -20.56 -7.72 -6.24
N ALA A 375 -21.02 -8.83 -6.83
CA ALA A 375 -22.32 -8.92 -7.48
C ALA A 375 -23.49 -9.23 -6.50
N GLY A 376 -23.17 -9.60 -5.26
CA GLY A 376 -24.14 -9.83 -4.19
C GLY A 376 -23.41 -10.26 -2.93
N ARG A 377 -23.30 -9.36 -1.94
CA ARG A 377 -22.50 -9.54 -0.72
C ARG A 377 -22.95 -10.80 0.05
N PRO A 378 -22.13 -11.86 0.21
CA PRO A 378 -22.38 -12.94 1.15
C PRO A 378 -21.56 -12.75 2.43
N SER A 379 -22.19 -13.06 3.55
CA SER A 379 -21.59 -13.23 4.88
C SER A 379 -20.57 -14.38 4.88
N ILE A 380 -19.57 -14.29 5.76
CA ILE A 380 -18.39 -15.17 5.92
C ILE A 380 -18.66 -16.67 6.12
N GLU A 381 -19.91 -17.11 6.24
CA GLU A 381 -20.24 -18.51 6.55
C GLU A 381 -19.66 -19.52 5.54
N LEU A 382 -19.40 -19.10 4.29
CA LEU A 382 -18.84 -19.98 3.24
C LEU A 382 -17.32 -20.21 3.30
N VAL A 383 -16.56 -19.52 4.15
CA VAL A 383 -15.08 -19.65 4.17
C VAL A 383 -14.59 -20.67 5.22
N GLN A 384 -15.46 -21.17 6.09
CA GLN A 384 -15.11 -22.20 7.08
C GLN A 384 -15.10 -23.63 6.52
N GLU A 385 -15.63 -23.87 5.32
CA GLU A 385 -15.76 -25.21 4.72
C GLU A 385 -14.70 -25.51 3.63
N ILE A 386 -13.44 -25.11 3.83
CA ILE A 386 -12.34 -25.69 3.04
C ILE A 386 -11.82 -26.90 3.82
N PRO A 387 -12.07 -28.15 3.39
CA PRO A 387 -11.50 -29.31 4.04
C PRO A 387 -10.01 -29.39 3.70
N PHE A 388 -9.16 -28.79 4.55
CA PHE A 388 -7.75 -29.16 4.62
C PHE A 388 -7.64 -30.45 5.43
N SER A 389 -7.92 -31.60 4.81
CA SER A 389 -7.57 -32.90 5.38
C SER A 389 -6.13 -33.28 5.01
N ASN A 390 -5.45 -33.85 5.99
CA ASN A 390 -4.02 -34.16 6.03
C ASN A 390 -3.57 -35.21 4.99
N SER A 391 -2.31 -35.08 4.58
CA SER A 391 -1.34 -36.13 4.20
C SER A 391 -1.75 -37.23 3.19
N ALA A 392 -1.01 -37.24 2.07
CA ALA A 392 -0.44 -38.39 1.37
C ALA A 392 -1.35 -39.58 0.98
N SER A 393 -1.55 -39.76 -0.33
CA SER A 393 -1.05 -40.94 -1.07
C SER A 393 -1.39 -40.86 -2.55
N VAL A 394 -0.37 -40.96 -3.39
CA VAL A 394 -0.46 -41.37 -4.79
C VAL A 394 -1.01 -42.79 -4.83
N THR A 395 -2.11 -43.04 -5.54
CA THR A 395 -2.36 -44.28 -6.30
C THR A 395 -3.43 -44.07 -7.36
N GLU A 396 -3.05 -44.47 -8.58
CA GLU A 396 -3.84 -44.91 -9.72
C GLU A 396 -5.28 -45.39 -9.42
N ASN A 397 -6.30 -44.86 -10.12
CA ASN A 397 -6.96 -45.55 -11.24
C ASN A 397 -8.26 -44.86 -11.71
N ALA A 398 -8.52 -45.07 -13.00
CA ALA A 398 -9.82 -45.12 -13.68
C ALA A 398 -10.59 -43.81 -14.02
N PHE A 399 -10.45 -43.42 -15.29
CA PHE A 399 -11.54 -43.17 -16.26
C PHE A 399 -13.00 -43.20 -15.73
N VAL A 400 -13.82 -42.22 -16.16
CA VAL A 400 -14.90 -42.38 -17.15
C VAL A 400 -15.60 -41.02 -17.35
N TRP A 401 -15.78 -40.64 -18.62
CA TRP A 401 -16.60 -39.51 -19.10
C TRP A 401 -18.09 -39.87 -19.14
N GLN A 402 -18.97 -38.87 -18.98
CA GLN A 402 -20.30 -38.68 -19.63
C GLN A 402 -21.04 -37.61 -18.80
N THR A 403 -21.66 -36.55 -19.32
CA THR A 403 -21.99 -36.04 -20.67
C THR A 403 -22.07 -34.52 -20.58
#